data_AF-A0A4V6M220-F1
#
_entry.id   AF-A0A4V6M220-F1
#
_cell.length_a   1.000
_cell.length_b   1.000
_cell.length_c   1.000
_cell.angle_alpha   90.00
_cell.angle_beta   90.00
_cell.angle_gamma   90.00
#
_symmetry.space_group_name_H-M   'P 1'
#
loop_
_entity.id
_entity.type
_entity.pdbx_description
1 polymer ?
#
loop_
_entity_poly.entity_id
_entity_poly.type
_entity_poly.pdbx_seq_one_letter_code
_entity_poly.pdbx_strand_id
1 'polypeptide(L)'
;MNAQKSKLKRSERRRYRVRKAIYGTPEKPRLSVCRSNLHISAQLIDDLNGVTIAAATSAGKNSGLKHGGNIAAAAVVGKKLAEAAKAKGVTKASFDRGDSRFHGRIAALAVAATEAGLVCTSLESMKAKQAAAAEPKPEAKKPDAKAAKPKGEGKPQGDAKKADKKPEAK
;
A
#
# COMPACT_ATOMS: atom_id res chain seq x y z
N MET A 1 -10.38 -10.97 23.45
CA MET A 1 -9.28 -10.02 23.11
C MET A 1 -9.75 -9.03 22.05
N ASN A 2 -9.53 -7.73 22.22
CA ASN A 2 -9.85 -6.74 21.19
C ASN A 2 -8.87 -6.89 19.99
N ALA A 3 -9.40 -7.31 18.84
CA ALA A 3 -8.64 -7.60 17.62
C ALA A 3 -7.87 -6.38 17.06
N GLN A 4 -8.36 -5.17 17.32
CA GLN A 4 -7.66 -3.95 16.91
C GLN A 4 -6.41 -3.72 17.75
N LYS A 5 -6.51 -3.90 19.08
CA LYS A 5 -5.37 -3.75 20.00
C LYS A 5 -4.26 -4.76 19.69
N SER A 6 -4.60 -6.01 19.37
CA SER A 6 -3.60 -7.03 19.02
C SER A 6 -2.91 -6.74 17.68
N LYS A 7 -3.63 -6.17 16.70
CA LYS A 7 -3.07 -5.70 15.42
C LYS A 7 -2.06 -4.57 15.61
N LEU A 8 -2.40 -3.57 16.42
CA LEU A 8 -1.51 -2.42 16.72
C LEU A 8 -0.22 -2.89 17.40
N LYS A 9 -0.33 -3.71 18.47
CA LYS A 9 0.85 -4.30 19.13
C LYS A 9 1.75 -5.05 18.16
N ARG A 10 1.19 -5.81 17.20
CA ARG A 10 1.97 -6.52 16.19
C ARG A 10 2.67 -5.55 15.22
N SER A 11 2.01 -4.47 14.83
CA SER A 11 2.57 -3.42 13.97
C SER A 11 3.74 -2.71 14.66
N GLU A 12 3.56 -2.29 15.92
CA GLU A 12 4.60 -1.65 16.74
C GLU A 12 5.84 -2.54 16.87
N ARG A 13 5.68 -3.82 17.20
CA ARG A 13 6.80 -4.76 17.28
C ARG A 13 7.60 -4.84 15.97
N ARG A 14 6.93 -4.83 14.81
CA ARG A 14 7.62 -4.83 13.50
C ARG A 14 8.36 -3.52 13.27
N ARG A 15 7.73 -2.38 13.58
CA ARG A 15 8.33 -1.06 13.46
C ARG A 15 9.58 -0.94 14.32
N TYR A 16 9.52 -1.32 15.59
CA TYR A 16 10.69 -1.33 16.47
C TYR A 16 11.79 -2.24 15.95
N ARG A 17 11.47 -3.45 15.47
CA ARG A 17 12.47 -4.36 14.90
C ARG A 17 13.20 -3.77 13.69
N VAL A 18 12.50 -3.06 12.81
CA VAL A 18 13.12 -2.37 11.66
C VAL A 18 13.99 -1.22 12.13
N ARG A 19 13.51 -0.41 13.08
CA ARG A 19 14.23 0.74 13.62
C ARG A 19 15.47 0.39 14.43
N LYS A 20 15.60 -0.84 14.93
CA LYS A 20 16.86 -1.32 15.55
C LYS A 20 18.08 -1.20 14.62
N ALA A 21 17.88 -1.33 13.31
CA ALA A 21 18.96 -1.26 12.33
C ALA A 21 19.03 0.08 11.57
N ILE A 22 18.05 0.96 11.76
CA ILE A 22 17.91 2.21 11.00
C ILE A 22 17.92 3.38 11.96
N TYR A 23 18.95 4.21 11.84
CA TYR A 23 19.12 5.43 12.61
C TYR A 23 19.23 6.65 11.67
N GLY A 24 18.57 7.74 12.04
CA GLY A 24 18.61 9.01 11.30
C GLY A 24 19.62 9.98 11.91
N THR A 25 20.54 10.49 11.10
CA THR A 25 21.45 11.60 11.46
C THR A 25 21.06 12.88 10.70
N PRO A 26 21.58 14.07 11.07
CA PRO A 26 21.34 15.31 10.33
C PRO A 26 21.75 15.20 8.85
N GLU A 27 22.85 14.51 8.57
CA GLU A 27 23.35 14.28 7.21
C GLU A 27 22.53 13.23 6.45
N LYS A 28 22.03 12.23 7.16
CA LYS A 28 21.24 11.12 6.61
C LYS A 28 19.99 10.88 7.46
N PRO A 29 18.98 11.76 7.35
CA PRO A 29 17.76 11.64 8.13
C PRO A 29 16.99 10.37 7.78
N ARG A 30 16.21 9.89 8.74
CA ARG A 30 15.36 8.72 8.55
C ARG A 30 14.07 9.11 7.85
N LEU A 31 13.81 8.48 6.71
CA LEU A 31 12.57 8.63 5.96
C LEU A 31 11.52 7.63 6.48
N SER A 32 10.62 8.08 7.35
CA SER A 32 9.54 7.28 7.91
C SER A 32 8.29 7.34 7.04
N VAL A 33 7.80 6.19 6.57
CA VAL A 33 6.57 6.09 5.78
C VAL A 33 5.43 5.52 6.62
N CYS A 34 4.28 6.18 6.59
CA CYS A 34 3.04 5.68 7.16
C CYS A 34 1.99 5.49 6.08
N ARG A 35 1.36 4.31 6.07
CA ARG A 35 0.30 3.96 5.13
C ARG A 35 -0.97 3.67 5.90
N SER A 36 -2.00 4.45 5.64
CA SER A 36 -3.38 4.13 6.02
C SER A 36 -4.13 3.56 4.82
N ASN A 37 -5.37 3.13 5.05
CA ASN A 37 -6.23 2.64 3.97
C ASN A 37 -6.44 3.72 2.89
N LEU A 38 -6.66 4.96 3.33
CA LEU A 38 -7.07 6.07 2.46
C LEU A 38 -5.89 6.94 2.01
N HIS A 39 -4.81 7.00 2.77
CA HIS A 39 -3.73 7.98 2.57
C HIS A 39 -2.35 7.37 2.78
N ILE A 40 -1.34 8.08 2.30
CA ILE A 40 0.07 7.82 2.55
C ILE A 40 0.72 9.12 3.01
N SER A 41 1.57 9.01 4.03
CA SER A 41 2.38 10.11 4.52
C SER A 41 3.83 9.66 4.68
N ALA A 42 4.73 10.62 4.53
CA ALA A 42 6.16 10.41 4.65
C ALA A 42 6.79 11.60 5.37
N GLN A 43 7.75 11.31 6.24
CA GLN A 43 8.45 12.29 7.07
C GLN A 43 9.95 12.02 7.03
N LEU A 44 10.74 13.07 6.90
CA LEU A 44 12.18 13.06 7.10
C LEU A 44 12.48 13.56 8.50
N ILE A 45 13.03 12.67 9.32
CA ILE A 45 13.23 12.89 10.75
C ILE A 45 14.72 12.77 11.05
N ASP A 46 15.23 13.74 11.80
CA ASP A 46 16.52 13.63 12.48
C ASP A 46 16.29 13.04 13.88
N ASP A 47 16.84 11.85 14.13
CA ASP A 47 16.64 11.14 15.41
C ASP A 47 17.56 11.68 16.52
N LEU A 48 18.61 12.44 16.20
CA LEU A 48 19.49 13.06 17.21
C LEU A 48 18.80 14.25 17.88
N ASN A 49 18.28 15.16 17.06
CA ASN A 49 17.63 16.37 17.54
C ASN A 49 16.11 16.20 17.74
N GLY A 50 15.53 15.08 17.28
CA GLY A 50 14.09 14.83 17.34
C GLY A 50 13.26 15.74 16.43
N VAL A 51 13.88 16.38 15.43
CA VAL A 51 13.24 17.38 14.56
C VAL A 51 12.82 16.74 13.25
N THR A 52 11.61 17.08 12.78
CA THR A 52 11.16 16.70 11.43
C THR A 52 11.61 17.76 10.44
N ILE A 53 12.52 17.39 9.55
CA ILE A 53 13.05 18.28 8.52
C ILE A 53 11.99 18.54 7.46
N ALA A 54 11.38 17.50 6.89
CA ALA A 54 10.34 17.68 5.87
C ALA A 54 9.24 16.64 6.03
N ALA A 55 8.02 17.00 5.62
CA ALA A 55 6.87 16.11 5.66
C ALA A 55 6.01 16.29 4.41
N ALA A 56 5.47 15.19 3.91
CA ALA A 56 4.54 15.18 2.81
C ALA A 56 3.41 14.18 3.10
N THR A 57 2.19 14.53 2.73
CA THR A 57 1.01 13.69 2.94
C THR A 57 0.05 13.82 1.78
N SER A 58 -0.62 12.72 1.44
CA SER A 58 -1.77 12.74 0.53
C SER A 58 -3.06 13.19 1.22
N ALA A 59 -3.07 13.34 2.55
CA ALA A 59 -4.22 13.80 3.31
C ALA A 59 -4.20 15.33 3.39
N GLY A 60 -5.14 15.98 2.70
CA GLY A 60 -5.30 17.44 2.74
C GLY A 60 -5.81 18.01 1.43
N LYS A 61 -6.55 19.12 1.51
CA LYS A 61 -7.11 19.83 0.33
C LYS A 61 -6.01 20.27 -0.66
N ASN A 62 -4.81 20.55 -0.15
CA ASN A 62 -3.65 20.98 -0.94
C ASN A 62 -2.92 19.84 -1.66
N SER A 63 -3.38 18.59 -1.51
CA SER A 63 -2.75 17.46 -2.20
C SER A 63 -3.12 17.40 -3.68
N GLY A 64 -4.28 17.96 -4.07
CA GLY A 64 -4.80 17.91 -5.45
C GLY A 64 -5.22 16.50 -5.90
N LEU A 65 -5.26 15.53 -4.99
CA LEU A 65 -5.49 14.11 -5.30
C LEU A 65 -6.93 13.72 -4.92
N LYS A 66 -7.69 13.19 -5.87
CA LYS A 66 -9.04 12.64 -5.63
C LYS A 66 -9.01 11.44 -4.68
N HIS A 67 -7.96 10.61 -4.77
CA HIS A 67 -7.76 9.44 -3.92
C HIS A 67 -6.30 9.32 -3.46
N GLY A 68 -6.06 9.37 -2.15
CA GLY A 68 -4.72 9.21 -1.56
C GLY A 68 -4.25 7.75 -1.43
N GLY A 69 -5.14 6.80 -1.72
CA GLY A 69 -5.00 5.36 -1.47
C GLY A 69 -4.22 4.60 -2.54
N ASN A 70 -3.81 5.26 -3.63
CA ASN A 70 -3.34 4.59 -4.84
C ASN A 70 -1.82 4.70 -5.03
N ILE A 71 -1.29 3.94 -5.98
CA ILE A 71 0.14 3.97 -6.37
C ILE A 71 0.52 5.33 -6.95
N ALA A 72 -0.32 5.93 -7.79
CA ALA A 72 -0.09 7.26 -8.35
C ALA A 72 0.04 8.35 -7.27
N ALA A 73 -0.82 8.30 -6.25
CA ALA A 73 -0.74 9.23 -5.12
C ALA A 73 0.58 9.09 -4.34
N ALA A 74 1.09 7.86 -4.18
CA ALA A 74 2.35 7.61 -3.52
C ALA A 74 3.54 8.19 -4.31
N ALA A 75 3.51 8.12 -5.64
CA ALA A 75 4.52 8.73 -6.49
C ALA A 75 4.52 10.27 -6.35
N VAL A 76 3.34 10.90 -6.36
CA VAL A 76 3.22 12.36 -6.17
C VAL A 76 3.74 12.79 -4.80
N VAL A 77 3.43 12.05 -3.73
CA VAL A 77 3.95 12.35 -2.38
C VAL A 77 5.47 12.18 -2.33
N GLY A 78 6.04 11.18 -3.00
CA GLY A 78 7.48 10.98 -3.10
C GLY A 78 8.20 12.16 -3.77
N LYS A 79 7.66 12.67 -4.87
CA LYS A 79 8.20 13.86 -5.57
C LYS A 79 8.15 15.11 -4.70
N LYS A 80 6.99 15.42 -4.11
CA LYS A 80 6.81 16.57 -3.20
C LYS A 80 7.78 16.53 -2.01
N LEU A 81 8.04 15.34 -1.47
CA LEU A 81 8.96 15.20 -0.34
C LEU A 81 10.41 15.46 -0.76
N ALA A 82 10.83 14.98 -1.94
CA ALA A 82 12.17 15.21 -2.44
C ALA A 82 12.42 16.70 -2.74
N GLU A 83 11.44 17.40 -3.30
CA GLU A 83 11.49 18.86 -3.50
C GLU A 83 11.67 19.59 -2.15
N ALA A 84 10.86 19.21 -1.15
CA ALA A 84 10.97 19.79 0.19
C ALA A 84 12.30 19.45 0.89
N ALA A 85 12.88 18.27 0.63
CA ALA A 85 14.18 17.86 1.16
C ALA A 85 15.32 18.65 0.52
N LYS A 86 15.26 18.85 -0.81
CA LYS A 86 16.22 19.66 -1.57
C LYS A 86 16.24 21.11 -1.10
N ALA A 87 15.07 21.70 -0.86
CA ALA A 87 14.96 23.05 -0.31
C ALA A 87 15.64 23.20 1.07
N LYS A 88 15.81 22.10 1.80
CA LYS A 88 16.48 22.03 3.11
C LYS A 88 17.89 21.44 3.04
N GLY A 89 18.44 21.27 1.83
CA GLY A 89 19.81 20.80 1.61
C GLY A 89 20.04 19.30 1.87
N VAL A 90 18.99 18.49 2.04
CA VAL A 90 19.13 17.05 2.31
C VAL A 90 19.15 16.25 1.01
N THR A 91 20.25 15.54 0.76
CA THR A 91 20.45 14.72 -0.45
C THR A 91 20.35 13.22 -0.21
N LYS A 92 20.67 12.76 1.00
CA LYS A 92 20.70 11.35 1.39
C LYS A 92 19.70 11.11 2.53
N ALA A 93 19.01 9.98 2.49
CA ALA A 93 18.12 9.56 3.56
C ALA A 93 18.20 8.05 3.80
N SER A 94 17.87 7.60 5.01
CA SER A 94 17.72 6.19 5.35
C SER A 94 16.25 5.79 5.25
N PHE A 95 15.89 4.90 4.33
CA PHE A 95 14.50 4.48 4.13
C PHE A 95 13.96 3.59 5.25
N ASP A 96 13.00 4.08 6.05
CA ASP A 96 12.23 3.30 7.03
C ASP A 96 10.87 2.87 6.44
N ARG A 97 10.79 1.59 6.07
CA ARG A 97 9.54 0.95 5.61
C ARG A 97 8.46 0.83 6.70
N GLY A 98 8.80 1.08 7.96
CA GLY A 98 7.93 0.96 9.12
C GLY A 98 7.49 -0.48 9.39
N ASP A 99 6.20 -0.65 9.66
CA ASP A 99 5.58 -1.96 9.92
C ASP A 99 5.12 -2.69 8.65
N SER A 100 5.23 -2.01 7.51
CA SER A 100 4.71 -2.45 6.23
C SER A 100 5.78 -3.17 5.42
N ARG A 101 5.33 -4.02 4.48
CA ARG A 101 6.23 -4.72 3.55
C ARG A 101 6.57 -3.78 2.39
N PHE A 102 7.77 -3.92 1.84
CA PHE A 102 8.21 -3.12 0.71
C PHE A 102 7.56 -3.64 -0.59
N HIS A 103 6.38 -3.12 -0.91
CA HIS A 103 5.64 -3.44 -2.13
C HIS A 103 4.67 -2.31 -2.49
N GLY A 104 4.16 -2.35 -3.73
CA GLY A 104 3.11 -1.47 -4.22
C GLY A 104 3.39 0.01 -3.91
N ARG A 105 2.52 0.63 -3.11
CA ARG A 105 2.59 2.06 -2.76
C ARG A 105 3.91 2.48 -2.09
N ILE A 106 4.48 1.63 -1.23
CA ILE A 106 5.71 1.97 -0.49
C ILE A 106 6.91 1.95 -1.44
N ALA A 107 6.95 0.98 -2.35
CA ALA A 107 7.98 0.90 -3.36
C ALA A 107 7.86 2.06 -4.36
N ALA A 108 6.65 2.38 -4.81
CA ALA A 108 6.39 3.51 -5.70
C ALA A 108 6.80 4.86 -5.10
N LEU A 109 6.59 5.07 -3.79
CA LEU A 109 7.05 6.27 -3.09
C LEU A 109 8.58 6.35 -3.09
N ALA A 110 9.28 5.25 -2.79
CA ALA A 110 10.73 5.20 -2.76
C ALA A 110 11.35 5.47 -4.15
N VAL A 111 10.79 4.86 -5.20
CA VAL A 111 11.21 5.08 -6.59
C VAL A 111 11.02 6.55 -6.97
N ALA A 112 9.83 7.11 -6.73
CA ALA A 112 9.54 8.51 -7.08
C ALA A 112 10.40 9.52 -6.30
N ALA A 113 10.70 9.25 -5.02
CA ALA A 113 11.60 10.09 -4.23
C ALA A 113 13.04 10.06 -4.76
N THR A 114 13.49 8.89 -5.21
CA THR A 114 14.83 8.70 -5.78
C THR A 114 14.95 9.38 -7.15
N GLU A 115 13.95 9.23 -8.01
CA GLU A 115 13.86 9.95 -9.30
C GLU A 115 13.88 11.47 -9.13
N ALA A 116 13.21 11.97 -8.08
CA ALA A 116 13.20 13.38 -7.73
C ALA A 116 14.48 13.84 -7.01
N GLY A 117 15.50 12.97 -6.86
CA GLY A 117 16.86 13.32 -6.42
C GLY A 117 17.14 13.13 -4.92
N LEU A 118 16.24 12.50 -4.16
CA LEU A 118 16.52 12.11 -2.77
C LEU A 118 17.02 10.66 -2.74
N VAL A 119 18.30 10.46 -2.47
CA VAL A 119 18.90 9.11 -2.41
C VAL A 119 18.49 8.43 -1.10
N CYS A 120 17.39 7.68 -1.15
CA CYS A 120 16.87 6.96 0.01
C CYS A 120 17.25 5.46 0.03
N THR A 121 17.59 4.89 -1.13
CA THR A 121 18.17 3.54 -1.34
C THR A 121 18.82 3.45 -2.72
N SER A 122 19.77 2.53 -2.93
CA SER A 122 20.37 2.31 -4.26
C SER A 122 19.33 1.78 -5.26
N LEU A 123 19.15 2.50 -6.38
CA LEU A 123 18.21 2.21 -7.48
C LEU A 123 18.32 0.75 -7.99
N GLU A 124 19.52 0.17 -7.95
CA GLU A 124 19.84 -1.17 -8.44
C GLU A 124 19.27 -2.28 -7.55
N SER A 125 19.33 -2.12 -6.22
CA SER A 125 18.78 -3.10 -5.28
C SER A 125 17.24 -3.15 -5.28
N MET A 126 16.58 -2.11 -5.81
CA MET A 126 15.13 -1.96 -5.83
C MET A 126 14.49 -2.54 -7.08
N LYS A 127 15.05 -2.30 -8.28
CA LYS A 127 14.61 -2.96 -9.52
C LYS A 127 14.78 -4.48 -9.44
N ALA A 128 15.89 -4.97 -8.85
CA ALA A 128 16.13 -6.40 -8.68
C ALA A 128 15.08 -7.11 -7.79
N LYS A 129 14.59 -6.45 -6.73
CA LYS A 129 13.57 -7.03 -5.82
C LYS A 129 12.14 -6.89 -6.34
N GLN A 130 11.86 -5.86 -7.14
CA GLN A 130 10.56 -5.68 -7.81
C GLN A 130 10.42 -6.61 -9.02
N ALA A 131 11.51 -6.84 -9.78
CA ALA A 131 11.58 -7.79 -10.89
C ALA A 131 11.50 -9.25 -10.43
N ALA A 132 12.17 -9.60 -9.32
CA ALA A 132 12.07 -10.96 -8.74
C ALA A 132 10.68 -11.31 -8.18
N ALA A 133 9.79 -10.32 -8.02
CA ALA A 133 8.37 -10.54 -7.67
C ALA A 133 7.44 -10.48 -8.90
N ALA A 134 7.98 -10.13 -10.07
CA ALA A 134 7.29 -10.04 -11.35
C ALA A 134 7.66 -11.19 -12.30
N GLU A 135 8.40 -12.21 -11.83
CA GLU A 135 8.28 -13.52 -12.47
C GLU A 135 6.86 -14.02 -12.24
N PRO A 136 6.10 -14.31 -13.30
CA PRO A 136 4.76 -14.85 -13.15
C PRO A 136 4.91 -16.17 -12.40
N LYS A 137 4.24 -16.32 -11.26
CA LYS A 137 3.92 -17.66 -10.77
C LYS A 137 3.34 -18.40 -11.98
N PRO A 138 3.88 -19.57 -12.39
CA PRO A 138 3.29 -20.32 -13.46
C PRO A 138 1.84 -20.53 -13.09
N GLU A 139 0.95 -20.07 -13.96
CA GLU A 139 -0.47 -20.37 -13.90
C GLU A 139 -0.58 -21.87 -13.66
N ALA A 140 -1.11 -22.26 -12.50
CA ALA A 140 -1.54 -23.62 -12.30
C ALA A 140 -2.68 -23.83 -13.31
N LYS A 141 -2.35 -24.39 -14.48
CA LYS A 141 -3.30 -24.97 -15.41
C LYS A 141 -4.28 -25.77 -14.55
N LYS A 142 -5.55 -25.38 -14.56
CA LYS A 142 -6.61 -26.34 -14.19
C LYS A 142 -6.40 -27.53 -15.14
N PRO A 143 -6.17 -28.75 -14.65
CA PRO A 143 -6.31 -29.90 -15.51
C PRO A 143 -7.80 -30.06 -15.79
N ASP A 144 -8.20 -29.70 -17.01
CA ASP A 144 -9.50 -30.06 -17.55
C ASP A 144 -9.66 -31.59 -17.59
N ALA A 145 -10.90 -32.01 -17.36
CA ALA A 145 -11.48 -33.33 -17.60
C ALA A 145 -11.06 -34.49 -16.67
N LYS A 146 -11.91 -34.74 -15.66
CA LYS A 146 -12.32 -36.12 -15.37
C LYS A 146 -13.80 -36.23 -15.00
N ALA A 147 -14.48 -37.04 -15.80
CA ALA A 147 -15.72 -37.76 -15.55
C ALA A 147 -17.03 -36.97 -15.45
N ALA A 148 -17.75 -36.99 -16.58
CA ALA A 148 -19.20 -36.93 -16.62
C ALA A 148 -19.80 -37.93 -15.60
N LYS A 149 -20.71 -37.43 -14.75
CA LYS A 149 -21.63 -38.24 -13.95
C LYS A 149 -23.05 -37.86 -14.40
N PRO A 150 -23.91 -38.83 -14.75
CA PRO A 150 -25.22 -38.57 -15.34
C PRO A 150 -26.13 -37.80 -14.37
N LYS A 151 -26.87 -36.82 -14.93
CA LYS A 151 -27.89 -36.03 -14.23
C LYS A 151 -29.03 -36.95 -13.81
N GLY A 152 -29.11 -37.24 -12.51
CA GLY A 152 -30.27 -37.82 -11.87
C GLY A 152 -31.35 -36.75 -11.63
N GLU A 153 -32.51 -37.01 -12.24
CA GLU A 153 -33.86 -36.76 -11.74
C GLU A 153 -34.19 -35.34 -11.26
N GLY A 154 -34.77 -34.57 -12.19
CA GLY A 154 -35.52 -33.36 -11.88
C GLY A 154 -36.79 -33.70 -11.09
N LYS A 155 -36.95 -32.99 -9.98
CA LYS A 155 -38.19 -32.92 -9.20
C LYS A 155 -39.33 -32.44 -10.11
N PRO A 156 -40.49 -33.13 -10.19
CA PRO A 156 -41.61 -32.68 -11.00
C PRO A 156 -42.25 -31.43 -10.39
N GLN A 157 -42.25 -30.32 -11.14
CA GLN A 157 -43.15 -29.20 -10.89
C GLN A 157 -44.53 -29.58 -11.43
N GLY A 158 -45.52 -29.64 -10.54
CA GLY A 158 -46.91 -29.89 -10.91
C GLY A 158 -47.54 -28.63 -11.51
N ASP A 159 -48.17 -28.80 -12.67
CA ASP A 159 -49.05 -27.85 -13.32
C ASP A 159 -50.50 -27.95 -12.82
N ALA A 160 -51.24 -26.85 -13.01
CA ALA A 160 -52.70 -26.63 -12.89
C ALA A 160 -53.20 -26.25 -11.49
N LYS A 161 -54.05 -25.23 -11.27
CA LYS A 161 -55.12 -24.53 -12.05
C LYS A 161 -55.26 -23.10 -11.49
N LYS A 162 -55.31 -22.02 -12.30
CA LYS A 162 -56.46 -21.35 -12.97
C LYS A 162 -57.44 -20.57 -12.04
N ALA A 163 -57.64 -19.28 -12.40
CA ALA A 163 -58.78 -18.37 -12.11
C ALA A 163 -58.84 -17.79 -10.67
N ASP A 164 -59.13 -16.52 -10.36
CA ASP A 164 -59.98 -15.45 -10.93
C ASP A 164 -59.40 -14.05 -10.53
N LYS A 165 -59.25 -13.02 -11.38
CA LYS A 165 -60.20 -12.03 -11.95
C LYS A 165 -60.68 -10.89 -10.98
N LYS A 166 -59.94 -9.75 -11.03
CA LYS A 166 -60.35 -8.31 -10.95
C LYS A 166 -60.88 -7.71 -9.61
N PRO A 167 -61.06 -6.37 -9.44
CA PRO A 167 -60.22 -5.17 -9.67
C PRO A 167 -60.09 -4.25 -8.42
N GLU A 168 -59.27 -3.19 -8.56
CA GLU A 168 -59.27 -1.86 -7.91
C GLU A 168 -60.42 -1.44 -6.97
N ALA A 169 -60.08 -0.78 -5.86
CA ALA A 169 -60.88 0.30 -5.28
C ALA A 169 -60.02 1.29 -4.46
N LYS A 170 -60.06 2.55 -4.91
CA LYS A 170 -59.91 3.87 -4.24
C LYS A 170 -58.81 4.10 -3.20
#